data_AF-A0A1S8X7L7-F1
#
_entry.id   AF-A0A1S8X7L7-F1
#
_cell.length_a   1.000
_cell.length_b   1.000
_cell.length_c   1.000
_cell.angle_alpha   90.00
_cell.angle_beta   90.00
_cell.angle_gamma   90.00
#
_symmetry.space_group_name_H-M   'P 1'
#
loop_
_entity.id
_entity.type
_entity.pdbx_description
1 polymer ?
#
loop_
_entity_poly.entity_id
_entity_poly.type
_entity_poly.pdbx_seq_one_letter_code
_entity_poly.pdbx_strand_id
1 'polypeptide(L)'
;MAERILSAAGSADLEQCLSRLQQRRKLLEEECANEQGSLYLWCKFRDRLARSDPDCPVCHRQLSDRSEQDELLTEMNQRIESMPGEFERKKVELAQLVTQHETLLELRPIYSEVIEKLWFFWPPHAFCGKLNKQFYLVNQSVANPPATTWPPQVTSNPRGQPKA
;
A
#
# COMPACT_ATOMS: atom_id res chain seq x y z
N MET A 1 -18.98 6.98 -14.01
CA MET A 1 -17.94 7.41 -13.03
C MET A 1 -16.56 7.51 -13.69
N ALA A 2 -16.16 6.54 -14.54
CA ALA A 2 -14.92 6.59 -15.34
C ALA A 2 -14.78 7.85 -16.23
N GLU A 3 -15.88 8.32 -16.83
CA GLU A 3 -15.88 9.52 -17.70
C GLU A 3 -15.43 10.82 -16.99
N ARG A 4 -15.61 10.94 -15.67
CA ARG A 4 -15.22 12.15 -14.92
C ARG A 4 -13.73 12.20 -14.61
N ILE A 5 -13.07 11.04 -14.52
CA ILE A 5 -11.61 10.92 -14.34
C ILE A 5 -10.90 11.23 -15.66
N LEU A 6 -11.45 10.74 -16.77
CA LEU A 6 -10.94 10.95 -18.13
C LEU A 6 -10.95 12.42 -18.60
N SER A 7 -11.86 13.25 -18.07
CA SER A 7 -12.06 14.63 -18.53
C SER A 7 -11.20 15.69 -17.80
N ALA A 8 -10.61 15.40 -16.65
CA ALA A 8 -10.01 16.43 -15.78
C ALA A 8 -8.59 16.12 -15.31
N ALA A 9 -8.17 14.86 -15.31
CA ALA A 9 -6.85 14.45 -14.89
C ALA A 9 -5.86 14.56 -16.07
N GLY A 10 -4.65 15.08 -15.85
CA GLY A 10 -3.48 14.88 -16.71
C GLY A 10 -2.78 13.56 -16.39
N SER A 11 -1.87 13.06 -17.25
CA SER A 11 -1.28 11.71 -17.11
C SER A 11 -0.56 11.47 -15.79
N ALA A 12 0.02 12.52 -15.22
CA ALA A 12 0.63 12.49 -13.90
C ALA A 12 -0.36 12.16 -12.77
N ASP A 13 -1.64 12.57 -12.90
CA ASP A 13 -2.67 12.34 -11.88
C ASP A 13 -3.17 10.88 -11.90
N LEU A 14 -3.26 10.27 -13.09
CA LEU A 14 -3.59 8.85 -13.22
C LEU A 14 -2.52 7.94 -12.61
N GLU A 15 -1.25 8.16 -12.95
CA GLU A 15 -0.12 7.37 -12.41
C GLU A 15 0.00 7.52 -10.89
N GLN A 16 -0.23 8.74 -10.38
CA GLN A 16 -0.24 8.97 -8.95
C GLN A 16 -1.41 8.25 -8.26
N CYS A 17 -2.59 8.24 -8.87
CA CYS A 17 -3.76 7.51 -8.37
C CYS A 17 -3.50 5.99 -8.33
N LEU A 18 -2.97 5.43 -9.42
CA LEU A 18 -2.58 4.01 -9.50
C LEU A 18 -1.57 3.63 -8.42
N SER A 19 -0.54 4.45 -8.22
CA SER A 19 0.48 4.24 -7.18
C SER A 19 -0.13 4.23 -5.76
N ARG A 20 -1.00 5.20 -5.44
CA ARG A 20 -1.69 5.26 -4.15
C ARG A 20 -2.59 4.04 -3.91
N LEU A 21 -3.36 3.64 -4.93
CA LEU A 21 -4.23 2.46 -4.86
C LEU A 21 -3.41 1.19 -4.66
N GLN A 22 -2.30 1.03 -5.38
CA GLN A 22 -1.41 -0.12 -5.24
C GLN A 22 -0.80 -0.19 -3.83
N GLN A 23 -0.36 0.94 -3.27
CA GLN A 23 0.18 0.99 -1.92
C GLN A 23 -0.89 0.61 -0.89
N ARG A 24 -2.10 1.18 -1.00
CA ARG A 24 -3.21 0.86 -0.09
C ARG A 24 -3.61 -0.62 -0.18
N ARG A 25 -3.64 -1.17 -1.40
CA ARG A 25 -3.93 -2.59 -1.65
C ARG A 25 -2.92 -3.49 -0.92
N LYS A 26 -1.62 -3.24 -1.08
CA LYS A 26 -0.56 -4.03 -0.41
C LYS A 26 -0.71 -4.03 1.10
N LEU A 27 -0.92 -2.85 1.69
CA LEU A 27 -1.12 -2.74 3.15
C LEU A 27 -2.32 -3.56 3.61
N LEU A 28 -3.43 -3.49 2.88
CA LEU A 28 -4.65 -4.22 3.25
C LEU A 28 -4.54 -5.73 3.01
N GLU A 29 -3.80 -6.16 1.97
CA GLU A 29 -3.43 -7.56 1.74
C GLU A 29 -2.62 -8.12 2.92
N GLU A 30 -1.61 -7.38 3.38
CA GLU A 30 -0.79 -7.74 4.55
C GLU A 30 -1.63 -7.82 5.83
N GLU A 31 -2.50 -6.83 6.08
CA GLU A 31 -3.42 -6.85 7.21
C GLU A 31 -4.36 -8.07 7.18
N CYS A 32 -4.90 -8.41 6.00
CA CYS A 32 -5.75 -9.59 5.84
C CYS A 32 -5.00 -10.89 6.12
N ALA A 33 -3.76 -11.02 5.62
CA ALA A 33 -2.92 -12.18 5.87
C ALA A 33 -2.58 -12.33 7.37
N ASN A 34 -2.27 -11.22 8.04
CA ASN A 34 -1.98 -11.19 9.47
C ASN A 34 -3.20 -11.59 10.32
N GLU A 35 -4.38 -11.08 9.98
CA GLU A 35 -5.62 -11.42 10.67
C GLU A 35 -5.96 -12.92 10.51
N GLN A 36 -5.81 -13.43 9.28
CA GLN A 36 -6.02 -14.86 8.99
C GLN A 36 -5.03 -15.75 9.75
N GLY A 37 -3.75 -15.38 9.78
CA GLY A 37 -2.73 -16.09 10.55
C GLY A 37 -3.01 -16.05 12.05
N SER A 38 -3.43 -14.89 12.57
CA SER A 38 -3.80 -14.73 13.97
C SER A 38 -4.98 -15.61 14.35
N LEU A 39 -6.04 -15.63 13.53
CA LEU A 39 -7.23 -16.46 13.76
C LEU A 39 -6.86 -17.94 13.82
N TYR A 40 -6.02 -18.40 12.90
CA TYR A 40 -5.51 -19.77 12.91
C TYR A 40 -4.75 -20.10 14.21
N LEU A 41 -3.90 -19.19 14.69
CA LEU A 41 -3.16 -19.36 15.94
C LEU A 41 -4.10 -19.41 17.16
N TRP A 42 -5.09 -18.53 17.23
CA TRP A 42 -6.08 -18.54 18.31
C TRP A 42 -6.87 -19.85 18.35
N CYS A 43 -7.31 -20.36 17.19
CA CYS A 43 -7.95 -21.67 17.10
C CYS A 43 -7.02 -22.79 17.60
N LYS A 44 -5.74 -22.78 17.20
CA LYS A 44 -4.73 -23.75 17.68
C LYS A 44 -4.52 -23.68 19.18
N PHE A 45 -4.49 -22.48 19.76
CA PHE A 45 -4.33 -22.27 21.20
C PHE A 45 -5.53 -22.81 21.98
N ARG A 46 -6.75 -22.50 21.53
CA ARG A 46 -7.98 -23.08 22.07
C ARG A 46 -7.95 -24.62 22.01
N ASP A 47 -7.62 -25.19 20.85
CA ASP A 47 -7.61 -26.65 20.67
C ASP A 47 -6.58 -27.34 21.58
N ARG A 48 -5.47 -26.66 21.89
CA ARG A 48 -4.47 -27.15 22.84
C ARG A 48 -4.99 -27.08 24.27
N LEU A 49 -5.64 -25.98 24.65
CA LEU A 49 -6.24 -25.79 25.96
C LEU A 49 -7.44 -26.72 26.18
N ALA A 50 -8.12 -27.20 25.14
CA ALA A 50 -9.25 -28.12 25.26
C ALA A 50 -8.86 -29.60 25.50
N ARG A 51 -7.55 -29.91 25.58
CA ARG A 51 -7.05 -31.27 25.82
C ARG A 51 -7.29 -31.71 27.26
N SER A 52 -7.13 -33.01 27.52
CA SER A 52 -7.21 -33.61 28.85
C SER A 52 -6.02 -33.23 29.75
N ASP A 53 -4.87 -32.93 29.15
CA ASP A 53 -3.60 -32.56 29.78
C ASP A 53 -3.13 -31.17 29.29
N PRO A 54 -3.93 -30.11 29.50
CA PRO A 54 -3.66 -28.80 28.90
C PRO A 54 -2.38 -28.16 29.46
N ASP A 55 -1.56 -27.62 28.56
CA ASP A 55 -0.45 -26.73 28.89
C ASP A 55 -0.62 -25.39 28.16
N CYS A 56 -0.10 -24.33 28.77
CA CYS A 56 -0.18 -23.00 28.18
C CYS A 56 0.55 -22.99 26.83
N PRO A 57 -0.12 -22.60 25.73
CA PRO A 57 0.47 -22.65 24.40
C PRO A 57 1.68 -21.69 24.21
N VAL A 58 1.87 -20.74 25.13
CA VAL A 58 2.94 -19.74 25.07
C VAL A 58 4.12 -20.10 25.97
N CYS A 59 3.85 -20.48 27.23
CA CYS A 59 4.90 -20.71 28.23
C CYS A 59 5.04 -22.16 28.68
N HIS A 60 4.19 -23.08 28.18
CA HIS A 60 4.21 -24.51 28.48
C HIS A 60 3.97 -24.87 29.96
N ARG A 61 3.46 -23.93 30.77
CA ARG A 61 3.00 -24.24 32.13
C ARG A 61 1.82 -25.19 32.06
N GLN A 62 1.85 -26.28 32.82
CA GLN A 62 0.73 -27.19 32.95
C GLN A 62 -0.44 -26.48 33.66
N LEU A 63 -1.65 -26.59 33.10
CA LEU A 63 -2.87 -26.15 33.77
C LEU A 63 -3.40 -27.32 34.59
N SER A 64 -3.33 -27.21 35.91
CA SER A 64 -3.82 -28.23 36.84
C SER A 64 -5.23 -27.97 37.35
N ASP A 65 -5.72 -26.74 37.19
CA ASP A 65 -7.06 -26.34 37.61
C ASP A 65 -8.03 -26.30 36.41
N ARG A 66 -9.19 -26.95 36.57
CA ARG A 66 -10.26 -26.93 35.56
C ARG A 66 -10.90 -25.55 35.45
N SER A 67 -11.00 -24.79 36.55
CA SER A 67 -11.57 -23.43 36.50
C SER A 67 -10.69 -22.52 35.63
N GLU A 68 -9.37 -22.56 35.86
CA GLU A 68 -8.38 -21.82 35.05
C GLU A 68 -8.47 -22.21 33.56
N GLN A 69 -8.62 -23.51 33.26
CA GLN A 69 -8.78 -24.00 31.89
C GLN A 69 -10.07 -23.46 31.24
N ASP A 70 -11.20 -23.52 31.94
CA ASP A 70 -12.51 -23.10 31.42
C ASP A 70 -12.59 -21.57 31.20
N GLU A 71 -12.00 -20.79 32.11
CA GLU A 71 -11.86 -19.34 31.97
C GLU A 71 -11.05 -18.98 30.73
N LEU A 72 -9.87 -19.58 30.55
CA LEU A 72 -9.03 -19.34 29.38
C LEU A 72 -9.72 -19.78 28.09
N LEU A 73 -10.40 -20.94 28.07
CA LEU A 73 -11.17 -21.37 26.90
C LEU A 73 -12.27 -20.38 26.54
N THR A 74 -12.93 -19.81 27.54
CA THR A 74 -13.96 -18.79 27.33
C THR A 74 -13.37 -17.53 26.70
N GLU A 75 -12.23 -17.04 27.21
CA GLU A 75 -11.52 -15.90 26.63
C GLU A 75 -11.09 -16.16 25.18
N MET A 76 -10.55 -17.35 24.90
CA MET A 76 -10.13 -17.74 23.54
C MET A 76 -11.32 -17.75 22.57
N ASN A 77 -12.46 -18.31 23.00
CA ASN A 77 -13.67 -18.37 22.17
C ASN A 77 -14.23 -16.96 21.89
N GLN A 78 -14.31 -16.09 22.90
CA GLN A 78 -14.73 -14.70 22.70
C GLN A 78 -13.81 -13.97 21.72
N ARG A 79 -12.48 -14.20 21.81
CA ARG A 79 -11.54 -13.62 20.86
C ARG A 79 -11.76 -14.14 19.45
N ILE A 80 -11.91 -15.45 19.27
CA ILE A 80 -12.16 -16.09 17.96
C ILE A 80 -13.47 -15.59 17.34
N GLU A 81 -14.52 -15.41 18.12
CA GLU A 81 -15.84 -14.97 17.63
C GLU A 81 -15.84 -13.50 17.18
N SER A 82 -15.02 -12.65 17.80
CA SER A 82 -14.95 -11.22 17.46
C SER A 82 -14.14 -10.93 16.19
N MET A 83 -13.15 -11.76 15.83
CA MET A 83 -12.24 -11.52 14.70
C MET A 83 -12.89 -11.57 13.30
N PRO A 84 -13.78 -12.53 12.95
CA PRO A 84 -14.34 -12.66 11.60
C PRO A 84 -15.09 -11.42 11.12
N GLY A 85 -15.81 -10.71 12.00
CA GLY A 85 -16.59 -9.53 11.62
C GLY A 85 -15.72 -8.37 11.14
N GLU A 86 -14.55 -8.17 11.76
CA GLU A 86 -13.61 -7.13 11.32
C GLU A 86 -12.87 -7.56 10.05
N PHE A 87 -12.51 -8.84 9.98
CA PHE A 87 -11.81 -9.42 8.84
C PHE A 87 -12.62 -9.36 7.55
N GLU A 88 -13.92 -9.66 7.62
CA GLU A 88 -14.78 -9.66 6.42
C GLU A 88 -14.94 -8.26 5.84
N ARG A 89 -15.03 -7.22 6.69
CA ARG A 89 -15.06 -5.82 6.23
C ARG A 89 -13.80 -5.46 5.45
N LYS A 90 -12.63 -5.86 5.94
CA LYS A 90 -11.34 -5.62 5.25
C LYS A 90 -11.24 -6.36 3.92
N LYS A 91 -11.76 -7.60 3.84
CA LYS A 91 -11.82 -8.33 2.56
C LYS A 91 -12.70 -7.65 1.52
N VAL A 92 -13.86 -7.14 1.93
CA VAL A 92 -14.74 -6.40 1.03
C VAL A 92 -14.06 -5.13 0.53
N GLU A 93 -13.41 -4.36 1.41
CA GLU A 93 -12.63 -3.18 1.03
C GLU A 93 -11.50 -3.56 0.05
N LEU A 94 -10.77 -4.66 0.32
CA LEU A 94 -9.71 -5.14 -0.55
C LEU A 94 -10.23 -5.51 -1.95
N ALA A 95 -11.35 -6.23 -2.03
CA ALA A 95 -11.97 -6.60 -3.31
C ALA A 95 -12.38 -5.35 -4.13
N GLN A 96 -12.91 -4.33 -3.46
CA GLN A 96 -13.23 -3.05 -4.10
C GLN A 96 -11.97 -2.34 -4.61
N LEU A 97 -10.91 -2.30 -3.81
CA LEU A 97 -9.63 -1.69 -4.22
C LEU A 97 -8.98 -2.42 -5.40
N VAL A 98 -9.01 -3.76 -5.40
CA VAL A 98 -8.54 -4.59 -6.52
C VAL A 98 -9.29 -4.23 -7.78
N THR A 99 -10.64 -4.24 -7.71
CA THR A 99 -11.50 -3.92 -8.86
C THR A 99 -11.24 -2.52 -9.40
N GLN A 100 -11.10 -1.52 -8.53
CA GLN A 100 -10.79 -0.14 -8.91
C GLN A 100 -9.41 -0.03 -9.57
N HIS A 101 -8.39 -0.67 -9.00
CA HIS A 101 -7.04 -0.66 -9.53
C HIS A 101 -6.96 -1.34 -10.90
N GLU A 102 -7.59 -2.50 -11.07
CA GLU A 102 -7.68 -3.22 -12.35
C GLU A 102 -8.40 -2.38 -13.42
N THR A 103 -9.54 -1.77 -13.07
CA THR A 103 -10.28 -0.88 -13.97
C THR A 103 -9.40 0.28 -14.46
N LEU A 104 -8.63 0.91 -13.56
CA LEU A 104 -7.76 2.01 -13.95
C LEU A 104 -6.55 1.55 -14.79
N LEU A 105 -6.03 0.35 -14.56
CA LEU A 105 -4.98 -0.24 -15.39
C LEU A 105 -5.48 -0.52 -16.82
N GLU A 106 -6.70 -1.02 -16.97
CA GLU A 106 -7.32 -1.24 -18.29
C GLU A 106 -7.57 0.07 -19.03
N LEU A 107 -7.91 1.15 -18.32
CA LEU A 107 -8.13 2.47 -18.90
C LEU A 107 -6.84 3.23 -19.20
N ARG A 108 -5.70 2.83 -18.61
CA ARG A 108 -4.38 3.46 -18.80
C ARG A 108 -3.97 3.61 -20.28
N PRO A 109 -3.98 2.56 -21.14
CA PRO A 109 -3.61 2.71 -22.54
C PRO A 109 -4.55 3.65 -23.31
N ILE A 110 -5.86 3.57 -23.04
CA ILE A 110 -6.88 4.43 -23.67
C ILE A 110 -6.61 5.90 -23.33
N TYR A 111 -6.26 6.16 -22.09
CA TYR A 111 -5.94 7.47 -21.59
C TYR A 111 -4.68 8.06 -22.27
N SER A 112 -3.63 7.26 -22.43
CA SER A 112 -2.42 7.67 -23.17
C SER A 112 -2.73 7.99 -24.63
N GLU A 113 -3.52 7.15 -25.31
CA GLU A 113 -3.92 7.41 -26.70
C GLU A 113 -4.74 8.68 -26.86
N VAL A 114 -5.69 8.94 -25.95
CA VAL A 114 -6.53 10.14 -25.98
C VAL A 114 -5.68 11.39 -25.78
N ILE A 115 -4.74 11.37 -24.83
CA ILE A 115 -3.79 12.47 -24.64
C ILE A 115 -2.97 12.69 -25.92
N GLU A 116 -2.32 11.66 -26.46
CA GLU A 116 -1.49 11.78 -27.65
C GLU A 116 -2.29 12.35 -28.84
N LYS A 117 -3.53 11.90 -29.03
CA LYS A 117 -4.43 12.43 -30.07
C LYS A 117 -4.83 13.88 -29.81
N LEU A 118 -5.11 14.27 -28.56
CA LEU A 118 -5.41 15.66 -28.20
C LEU A 118 -4.22 16.58 -28.44
N TRP A 119 -3.00 16.14 -28.16
CA TRP A 119 -1.77 16.87 -28.52
C TRP A 119 -1.63 17.06 -30.03
N PHE A 120 -2.06 16.08 -30.83
CA PHE A 120 -2.02 16.17 -32.29
C PHE A 120 -3.12 17.06 -32.87
N PHE A 121 -4.32 17.04 -32.29
CA PHE A 121 -5.48 17.79 -32.79
C PHE A 121 -5.50 19.26 -32.34
N TRP A 122 -4.81 19.62 -31.27
CA TRP A 122 -4.72 20.99 -30.77
C TRP A 122 -3.28 21.51 -30.82
N PRO A 123 -2.86 22.16 -31.93
CA PRO A 123 -1.56 22.78 -32.00
C PRO A 123 -1.40 23.83 -30.88
N PRO A 124 -0.18 24.03 -30.33
CA PRO A 124 0.07 25.02 -29.26
C PRO A 124 -0.38 26.45 -29.58
N HIS A 125 -0.63 26.76 -30.86
CA HIS A 125 -1.06 28.07 -31.33
C HIS A 125 -2.57 28.32 -31.29
N ALA A 126 -3.41 27.31 -31.00
CA ALA A 126 -4.87 27.48 -30.97
C ALA A 126 -5.44 27.84 -29.58
N PHE A 127 -4.62 27.88 -28.52
CA PHE A 127 -5.07 28.29 -27.18
C PHE A 127 -4.91 29.80 -26.97
N CYS A 128 -5.83 30.58 -27.55
CA CYS A 128 -5.92 32.02 -27.33
C CYS A 128 -6.35 32.33 -25.87
N GLY A 129 -5.39 32.67 -25.03
CA GLY A 129 -5.44 33.91 -24.25
C GLY A 129 -5.97 33.93 -22.81
N LYS A 130 -6.64 32.91 -22.24
CA LYS A 130 -7.22 33.07 -20.87
C LYS A 130 -7.07 31.95 -19.83
N LEU A 131 -6.44 30.81 -20.12
CA LEU A 131 -6.24 29.73 -19.12
C LEU A 131 -4.78 29.36 -18.85
N ASN A 132 -3.84 30.23 -19.22
CA ASN A 132 -2.42 29.90 -19.31
C ASN A 132 -1.60 30.18 -18.03
N LYS A 133 -2.14 29.87 -16.84
CA LYS A 133 -1.32 29.91 -15.60
C LYS A 133 -1.22 28.57 -14.86
N GLN A 134 -2.21 27.68 -14.96
CA GLN A 134 -2.14 26.38 -14.27
C GLN A 134 -1.41 25.30 -15.07
N PHE A 135 -1.51 25.29 -16.41
CA PHE A 135 -0.88 24.27 -17.24
C PHE A 135 0.65 24.41 -17.34
N TYR A 136 1.17 25.64 -17.32
CA TYR A 136 2.61 25.89 -17.46
C TYR A 136 3.41 25.60 -16.18
N LEU A 137 2.78 25.71 -15.00
CA LEU A 137 3.45 25.46 -13.72
C LEU A 137 3.62 23.96 -13.42
N VAL A 138 2.72 23.10 -13.92
CA VAL A 138 2.80 21.64 -13.70
C VAL A 138 3.93 21.01 -14.51
N ASN A 139 4.22 21.51 -15.72
CA ASN A 139 5.29 20.95 -16.55
C ASN A 139 6.71 21.42 -16.18
N GLN A 140 6.88 22.49 -15.39
CA GLN A 140 8.21 22.92 -14.93
C GLN A 140 8.75 22.10 -13.76
N SER A 141 7.90 21.42 -12.97
CA SER A 141 8.37 20.57 -11.86
C SER A 141 8.91 19.21 -12.32
N VAL A 142 8.62 18.80 -13.56
CA VAL A 142 9.06 17.51 -14.13
C VAL A 142 10.40 17.64 -14.87
N ALA A 143 10.85 18.85 -15.18
CA ALA A 143 12.04 19.07 -16.03
C ALA A 143 13.34 19.43 -15.27
N ASN A 144 13.31 19.57 -13.94
CA ASN A 144 14.52 19.84 -13.15
C ASN A 144 14.76 18.73 -12.12
N PRO A 145 15.68 17.79 -12.36
CA PRO A 145 16.29 17.06 -11.24
C PRO A 145 17.05 18.08 -10.37
N PRO A 146 17.00 17.98 -9.03
CA PRO A 146 17.87 18.80 -8.18
C PRO A 146 19.32 18.49 -8.58
N ALA A 147 20.08 19.54 -8.88
CA ALA A 147 21.49 19.47 -9.17
C ALA A 147 22.18 18.66 -8.06
N THR A 148 22.58 17.44 -8.39
CA THR A 148 23.42 16.63 -7.53
C THR A 148 24.77 17.32 -7.50
N THR A 149 25.06 18.03 -6.41
CA THR A 149 26.37 18.56 -6.09
C THR A 149 27.32 17.39 -5.91
N TRP A 150 27.99 16.99 -6.99
CA TRP A 150 29.18 16.18 -6.90
C TRP A 150 30.29 16.96 -6.18
N PRO A 151 31.09 16.29 -5.35
CA PRO A 151 32.10 16.94 -4.51
C PRO A 151 33.26 17.50 -5.37
N PRO A 152 33.98 18.53 -4.88
CA PRO A 152 35.11 19.08 -5.61
C PRO A 152 36.23 18.05 -5.75
N GLN A 153 36.80 18.01 -6.97
CA GLN A 153 37.98 17.21 -7.28
C GLN A 153 39.16 17.61 -6.38
N VAL A 154 39.62 16.67 -5.56
CA VAL A 154 40.88 16.79 -4.83
C VAL A 154 42.00 16.51 -5.81
N THR A 155 42.79 17.55 -6.09
CA THR A 155 44.05 17.44 -6.82
C THR A 155 45.04 16.63 -5.97
N SER A 156 45.58 15.57 -6.55
CA SER A 156 46.63 14.75 -5.96
C SER A 156 47.97 15.48 -6.07
N ASN A 157 48.71 15.58 -4.96
CA ASN A 157 50.15 15.73 -4.99
C ASN A 157 50.78 14.93 -3.82
N PRO A 158 51.86 14.16 -4.05
CA PRO A 158 52.33 13.15 -3.11
C PRO A 158 53.46 13.71 -2.24
N ARG A 159 53.39 13.50 -0.91
CA ARG A 159 54.58 13.47 -0.04
C ARG A 159 54.22 13.04 1.38
N GLY A 160 54.93 12.03 1.86
CA GLY A 160 55.52 12.09 3.20
C GLY A 160 54.85 11.31 4.32
N GLN A 161 55.13 10.00 4.34
CA GLN A 161 55.48 9.14 5.49
C GLN A 161 54.60 9.06 6.75
N PRO A 162 54.42 7.84 7.31
CA PRO A 162 53.90 7.65 8.65
C PRO A 162 55.03 7.73 9.69
N LYS A 163 54.74 8.26 10.87
CA LYS A 163 55.52 7.96 12.09
C LYS A 163 54.57 7.66 13.24
N ALA A 164 54.78 6.45 13.76
CA ALA A 164 54.57 5.90 15.11
C ALA A 164 53.23 6.19 15.81
#